data_AF-A0A7S1YBT1-F1
#
_entry.id   AF-A0A7S1YBT1-F1
#
_cell.length_a   1.000
_cell.length_b   1.000
_cell.length_c   1.000
_cell.angle_alpha   90.00
_cell.angle_beta   90.00
_cell.angle_gamma   90.00
#
_symmetry.space_group_name_H-M   'P 1'
#
loop_
_entity.id
_entity.type
_entity.pdbx_description
1 polymer ?
#
loop_
_entity_poly.entity_id
_entity_poly.type
_entity_poly.pdbx_seq_one_letter_code
_entity_poly.pdbx_strand_id
1 'polypeptide(L)'
;MTTTGCAMNQHLVRKLAPRVIIVEEAAEVLEANLLACLHEACEHLIMIGDHKQLRPSLNEYMLSRKDFDVSMFERLVKPMQATYLRQQHRMRPSICDLVRDVYDEAGGLVDDESVQTKEDSFPLLRRDAASVFFWSHTSPDERSKLGSSWQNVEEANRMVGLLRLVKETTSVEYDDFALLVPYSGQKWLVRDLLNEARIPLRSKQSPTSGVTLSTVDKFQGDEAKFVILSLVRSNAEGKIGFLSKENRMTVALSRARRGLVILGDVDQLRRAKSSHWRRVIEQLERHKQLGAHLPIECPRHPVSTKDCATADDLVNLCTEVCGRPLSDHCEHKCPSKCHHHIDSRCSAPCGKKLACLHPCSGKCSSCHERGICDPCRKSVTVVSPCGVDKHTVKTICHKQEVSPSMCTFPCQRTRLCNHPCQLLCGKVCESGRCKLCLENDKW
;
A
#
# COMPACT_ATOMS: atom_id res chain seq x y z
N MET A 1 2.70 -34.68 -0.98
CA MET A 1 1.48 -35.53 -1.02
C MET A 1 0.71 -35.26 0.27
N THR A 2 -0.59 -35.01 0.24
CA THR A 2 -1.38 -34.86 1.48
C THR A 2 -1.62 -36.22 2.12
N THR A 3 -1.91 -36.25 3.43
CA THR A 3 -2.20 -37.52 4.14
C THR A 3 -3.44 -38.21 3.56
N THR A 4 -4.47 -37.45 3.16
CA THR A 4 -5.62 -37.98 2.42
C THR A 4 -5.19 -38.59 1.08
N GLY A 5 -4.32 -37.90 0.32
CA GLY A 5 -3.79 -38.42 -0.93
C GLY A 5 -2.99 -39.71 -0.74
N CYS A 6 -2.20 -39.78 0.33
CA CYS A 6 -1.46 -40.97 0.73
C CYS A 6 -2.40 -42.13 1.09
N ALA A 7 -3.44 -41.86 1.88
CA ALA A 7 -4.47 -42.83 2.26
C ALA A 7 -5.27 -43.34 1.03
N MET A 8 -5.53 -42.49 0.03
CA MET A 8 -6.18 -42.93 -1.21
C MET A 8 -5.25 -43.78 -2.09
N ASN A 9 -3.93 -43.60 -1.98
CA ASN A 9 -2.93 -44.26 -2.83
C ASN A 9 -2.12 -45.33 -2.09
N GLN A 10 -2.75 -46.03 -1.13
CA GLN A 10 -2.13 -47.11 -0.35
C GLN A 10 -1.34 -48.12 -1.17
N HIS A 11 -1.85 -48.50 -2.34
CA HIS A 11 -1.19 -49.44 -3.23
C HIS A 11 0.18 -48.93 -3.74
N LEU A 12 0.32 -47.62 -3.97
CA LEU A 12 1.59 -46.99 -4.35
C LEU A 12 2.54 -46.93 -3.16
N VAL A 13 2.02 -46.56 -1.98
CA VAL A 13 2.82 -46.48 -0.74
C VAL A 13 3.42 -47.84 -0.39
N ARG A 14 2.63 -48.92 -0.50
CA ARG A 14 3.09 -50.30 -0.28
C ARG A 14 4.15 -50.74 -1.29
N LYS A 15 3.98 -50.37 -2.57
CA LYS A 15 4.98 -50.67 -3.61
C LYS A 15 6.27 -49.87 -3.42
N LEU A 16 6.16 -48.61 -3.01
CA LEU A 16 7.30 -47.73 -2.77
C LEU A 16 8.08 -48.14 -1.51
N ALA A 17 7.38 -48.65 -0.49
CA ALA A 17 7.92 -49.07 0.80
C ALA A 17 8.88 -48.01 1.40
N PRO A 18 8.40 -46.78 1.67
CA PRO A 18 9.25 -45.68 2.11
C PRO A 18 9.88 -45.98 3.48
N ARG A 19 11.22 -45.94 3.55
CA ARG A 19 11.98 -46.11 4.80
C ARG A 19 12.03 -44.85 5.66
N VAL A 20 11.84 -43.70 5.06
CA VAL A 20 11.82 -42.39 5.74
C VAL A 20 10.54 -41.66 5.37
N ILE A 21 9.81 -41.20 6.38
CA ILE A 21 8.58 -40.43 6.23
C ILE A 21 8.75 -39.12 7.00
N ILE A 22 8.56 -38.00 6.29
CA ILE A 22 8.57 -36.65 6.88
C ILE A 22 7.15 -36.11 6.81
N VAL A 23 6.64 -35.63 7.94
CA VAL A 23 5.30 -35.08 8.08
C VAL A 23 5.43 -33.64 8.55
N GLU A 24 5.08 -32.72 7.67
CA GLU A 24 4.95 -31.29 7.98
C GLU A 24 3.53 -31.00 8.53
N GLU A 25 3.40 -30.00 9.39
CA GLU A 25 2.16 -29.66 10.11
C GLU A 25 1.54 -30.87 10.85
N ALA A 26 2.40 -31.75 11.40
CA ALA A 26 1.99 -33.01 12.01
C ALA A 26 1.01 -32.82 13.19
N ALA A 27 1.01 -31.65 13.82
CA ALA A 27 0.06 -31.29 14.87
C ALA A 27 -1.39 -31.14 14.38
N GLU A 28 -1.59 -30.79 13.10
CA GLU A 28 -2.91 -30.62 12.46
C GLU A 28 -3.40 -31.92 11.78
N VAL A 29 -2.59 -32.97 11.76
CA VAL A 29 -2.93 -34.25 11.16
C VAL A 29 -3.63 -35.16 12.18
N LEU A 30 -4.81 -35.67 11.80
CA LEU A 30 -5.48 -36.73 12.56
C LEU A 30 -4.56 -37.94 12.66
N GLU A 31 -4.40 -38.48 13.87
CA GLU A 31 -3.56 -39.66 14.09
C GLU A 31 -3.97 -40.82 13.17
N ALA A 32 -5.26 -41.10 13.03
CA ALA A 32 -5.73 -42.18 12.18
C ALA A 32 -5.28 -42.01 10.72
N ASN A 33 -5.25 -40.78 10.22
CA ASN A 33 -4.78 -40.48 8.87
C ASN A 33 -3.26 -40.68 8.76
N LEU A 34 -2.49 -40.29 9.79
CA LEU A 34 -1.04 -40.51 9.81
C LEU A 34 -0.71 -42.00 9.87
N LEU A 35 -1.38 -42.77 10.73
CA LEU A 35 -1.22 -44.22 10.84
C LEU A 35 -1.44 -44.92 9.51
N ALA A 36 -2.47 -44.52 8.76
CA ALA A 36 -2.70 -45.04 7.42
C ALA A 36 -1.53 -44.77 6.47
N CYS A 37 -0.79 -43.68 6.65
CA CYS A 37 0.35 -43.34 5.78
C CYS A 37 1.63 -44.14 6.10
N LEU A 38 1.68 -44.84 7.24
CA LEU A 38 2.87 -45.60 7.64
C LEU A 38 2.93 -46.95 6.92
N HIS A 39 4.16 -47.35 6.56
CA HIS A 39 4.47 -48.66 5.99
C HIS A 39 5.34 -49.46 6.96
N GLU A 40 5.26 -50.79 6.94
CA GLU A 40 6.09 -51.67 7.79
C GLU A 40 7.60 -51.50 7.56
N ALA A 41 7.98 -51.04 6.36
CA ALA A 41 9.37 -50.73 6.00
C ALA A 41 9.85 -49.36 6.53
N CYS A 42 8.99 -48.57 7.17
CA CYS A 42 9.36 -47.27 7.71
C CYS A 42 10.31 -47.46 8.91
N GLU A 43 11.50 -46.92 8.80
CA GLU A 43 12.53 -46.94 9.84
C GLU A 43 12.64 -45.58 10.55
N HIS A 44 12.33 -44.49 9.84
CA HIS A 44 12.41 -43.13 10.37
C HIS A 44 11.13 -42.35 10.09
N LEU A 45 10.42 -41.98 11.16
CA LEU A 45 9.29 -41.04 11.12
C LEU A 45 9.72 -39.71 11.72
N ILE A 46 9.76 -38.66 10.90
CA ILE A 46 10.10 -37.30 11.30
C ILE A 46 8.81 -36.47 11.27
N MET A 47 8.39 -35.98 12.43
CA MET A 47 7.19 -35.15 12.54
C MET A 47 7.59 -33.73 12.92
N ILE A 48 7.17 -32.77 12.10
CA ILE A 48 7.39 -31.34 12.30
C ILE A 48 6.01 -30.71 12.49
N GLY A 49 5.80 -29.99 13.58
CA GLY A 49 4.52 -29.35 13.85
C GLY A 49 4.52 -28.57 15.16
N ASP A 50 3.38 -27.93 15.42
CA ASP A 50 3.19 -27.10 16.60
C ASP A 50 1.86 -27.44 17.30
N HIS A 51 1.94 -28.19 18.39
CA HIS A 51 0.79 -28.61 19.19
C HIS A 51 0.12 -27.48 19.98
N LYS A 52 0.73 -26.28 20.02
CA LYS A 52 0.13 -25.07 20.61
C LYS A 52 -0.66 -24.24 19.57
N GLN A 53 -0.61 -24.61 18.29
CA GLN A 53 -1.44 -24.06 17.20
C GLN A 53 -2.63 -25.00 16.91
N LEU A 54 -3.23 -24.96 15.71
CA LEU A 54 -4.48 -25.69 15.47
C LEU A 54 -4.30 -27.20 15.63
N ARG A 55 -5.32 -27.81 16.23
CA ARG A 55 -5.54 -29.24 16.24
C ARG A 55 -6.27 -29.67 14.96
N PRO A 56 -6.22 -30.98 14.62
CA PRO A 56 -6.98 -31.52 13.51
C PRO A 56 -8.48 -31.21 13.63
N SER A 57 -9.11 -30.84 12.52
CA SER A 57 -10.54 -30.56 12.49
C SER A 57 -11.38 -31.84 12.48
N LEU A 58 -12.36 -31.91 13.37
CA LEU A 58 -13.36 -32.97 13.43
C LEU A 58 -14.72 -32.45 12.92
N ASN A 59 -15.44 -33.29 12.19
CA ASN A 59 -16.82 -32.98 11.77
C ASN A 59 -17.80 -33.01 12.95
N GLU A 60 -17.58 -33.95 13.89
CA GLU A 60 -18.42 -34.13 15.07
C GLU A 60 -17.73 -33.55 16.31
N TYR A 61 -18.25 -32.44 16.82
CA TYR A 61 -17.65 -31.74 17.97
C TYR A 61 -17.60 -32.62 19.22
N MET A 62 -18.57 -33.52 19.40
CA MET A 62 -18.60 -34.42 20.56
C MET A 62 -17.39 -35.35 20.64
N LEU A 63 -16.72 -35.62 19.51
CA LEU A 63 -15.50 -36.43 19.47
C LEU A 63 -14.27 -35.66 19.98
N SER A 64 -14.23 -34.33 19.83
CA SER A 64 -13.17 -33.48 20.41
C SER A 64 -13.17 -33.57 21.95
N ARG A 65 -14.34 -33.74 22.57
CA ARG A 65 -14.46 -33.99 24.02
C ARG A 65 -13.92 -35.36 24.47
N LYS A 66 -13.58 -36.23 23.52
CA LYS A 66 -12.95 -37.54 23.74
C LYS A 66 -11.52 -37.59 23.19
N ASP A 67 -10.91 -36.43 22.97
CA ASP A 67 -9.53 -36.27 22.51
C ASP A 67 -9.22 -36.89 21.13
N PHE A 68 -10.24 -37.08 20.28
CA PHE A 68 -10.04 -37.53 18.90
C PHE A 68 -9.38 -36.47 18.00
N ASP A 69 -9.32 -35.23 18.47
CA ASP A 69 -8.59 -34.12 17.86
C ASP A 69 -7.18 -33.95 18.47
N VAL A 70 -6.68 -34.91 19.23
CA VAL A 70 -5.27 -34.95 19.64
C VAL A 70 -4.49 -35.70 18.57
N SER A 71 -3.58 -34.99 17.89
CA SER A 71 -2.69 -35.58 16.89
C SER A 71 -1.69 -36.55 17.52
N MET A 72 -1.14 -37.46 16.70
CA MET A 72 -0.03 -38.32 17.11
C MET A 72 1.16 -37.48 17.61
N PHE A 73 1.43 -36.36 16.94
CA PHE A 73 2.48 -35.42 17.31
C PHE A 73 2.26 -34.87 18.72
N GLU A 74 1.10 -34.30 19.02
CA GLU A 74 0.78 -33.76 20.35
C GLU A 74 0.87 -34.83 21.44
N ARG A 75 0.44 -36.05 21.15
CA ARG A 75 0.52 -37.15 22.11
C ARG A 75 1.95 -37.56 22.44
N LEU A 76 2.83 -37.53 21.44
CA LEU A 76 4.21 -37.99 21.58
C LEU A 76 5.17 -36.88 22.04
N VAL A 77 4.81 -35.60 21.90
CA VAL A 77 5.68 -34.46 22.22
C VAL A 77 6.17 -34.49 23.68
N LYS A 78 5.29 -34.87 24.62
CA LYS A 78 5.59 -34.94 26.06
C LYS A 78 6.50 -36.12 26.42
N PRO A 79 6.16 -37.38 26.08
CA PRO A 79 6.98 -38.52 26.47
C PRO A 79 8.31 -38.63 25.70
N MET A 80 8.42 -38.10 24.48
CA MET A 80 9.60 -38.31 23.61
C MET A 80 10.68 -37.23 23.69
N GLN A 81 10.54 -36.21 24.55
CA GLN A 81 11.44 -35.05 24.63
C GLN A 81 11.68 -34.40 23.25
N ALA A 82 10.66 -33.73 22.73
CA ALA A 82 10.76 -33.06 21.43
C ALA A 82 11.86 -31.99 21.38
N THR A 83 12.44 -31.80 20.19
CA THR A 83 13.38 -30.69 19.93
C THR A 83 12.59 -29.43 19.55
N TYR A 84 12.90 -28.30 20.19
CA TYR A 84 12.22 -27.03 19.95
C TYR A 84 13.10 -26.06 19.17
N LEU A 85 12.56 -25.49 18.10
CA LEU A 85 13.16 -24.36 17.39
C LEU A 85 12.70 -23.07 18.07
N ARG A 86 13.62 -22.41 18.79
CA ARG A 86 13.27 -21.27 19.66
C ARG A 86 13.45 -19.90 18.99
N GLN A 87 14.31 -19.80 18.01
CA GLN A 87 14.59 -18.54 17.32
C GLN A 87 13.50 -18.25 16.27
N GLN A 88 12.84 -17.10 16.38
CA GLN A 88 11.80 -16.67 15.45
C GLN A 88 12.29 -15.53 14.56
N HIS A 89 11.98 -15.62 13.27
CA HIS A 89 12.41 -14.68 12.22
C HIS A 89 11.24 -13.95 11.54
N ARG A 90 10.04 -14.04 12.11
CA ARG A 90 8.79 -13.59 11.47
C ARG A 90 8.32 -12.25 12.01
N MET A 91 8.04 -12.22 13.31
CA MET A 91 7.23 -11.21 13.97
C MET A 91 8.11 -10.16 14.62
N ARG A 92 7.71 -8.88 14.55
CA ARG A 92 8.27 -7.85 15.44
C ARG A 92 8.14 -8.29 16.91
N PRO A 93 9.09 -7.91 17.79
CA PRO A 93 9.05 -8.29 19.20
C PRO A 93 7.71 -8.01 19.89
N SER A 94 7.09 -6.84 19.66
CA SER A 94 5.82 -6.49 20.28
C SER A 94 4.63 -7.34 19.81
N ILE A 95 4.71 -7.94 18.62
CA ILE A 95 3.71 -8.91 18.13
C ILE A 95 3.99 -10.28 18.75
N CYS A 96 5.27 -10.69 18.76
CA CYS A 96 5.72 -11.96 19.37
C CYS A 96 5.36 -12.05 20.86
N ASP A 97 5.46 -10.93 21.59
CA ASP A 97 5.16 -10.84 23.02
C ASP A 97 3.71 -11.20 23.38
N LEU A 98 2.78 -11.11 22.43
CA LEU A 98 1.39 -11.50 22.60
C LEU A 98 1.21 -13.03 22.70
N VAL A 99 2.15 -13.80 22.16
CA VAL A 99 2.07 -15.27 22.11
C VAL A 99 3.28 -15.97 22.75
N ARG A 100 4.26 -15.20 23.25
CA ARG A 100 5.55 -15.73 23.72
C ARG A 100 5.39 -16.77 24.83
N ASP A 101 4.41 -16.56 25.70
CA ASP A 101 4.15 -17.39 26.87
C ASP A 101 3.53 -18.75 26.59
N VAL A 102 2.82 -18.84 25.49
CA VAL A 102 2.31 -20.12 24.97
C VAL A 102 3.45 -21.15 24.84
N TYR A 103 4.69 -20.66 24.65
CA TYR A 103 5.89 -21.46 24.45
C TYR A 103 6.86 -21.43 25.64
N ASP A 104 6.47 -20.92 26.82
CA ASP A 104 7.37 -20.85 28.00
C ASP A 104 7.88 -22.26 28.41
N GLU A 105 7.02 -23.28 28.33
CA GLU A 105 7.38 -24.69 28.61
C GLU A 105 8.47 -25.22 27.66
N ALA A 106 8.57 -24.66 26.45
CA ALA A 106 9.57 -24.98 25.44
C ALA A 106 10.85 -24.14 25.57
N GLY A 107 11.00 -23.39 26.67
CA GLY A 107 12.07 -22.43 26.89
C GLY A 107 11.79 -21.04 26.29
N GLY A 108 10.59 -20.79 25.77
CA GLY A 108 10.20 -19.52 25.19
C GLY A 108 10.81 -19.22 23.82
N LEU A 109 10.15 -18.33 23.07
CA LEU A 109 10.64 -17.80 21.80
C LEU A 109 11.74 -16.77 22.03
N VAL A 110 12.75 -16.78 21.16
CA VAL A 110 13.86 -15.82 21.10
C VAL A 110 13.77 -15.08 19.77
N ASP A 111 13.81 -13.76 19.82
CA ASP A 111 13.69 -12.94 18.61
C ASP A 111 15.05 -12.83 17.91
N ASP A 112 15.07 -13.12 16.62
CA ASP A 112 16.25 -12.92 15.78
C ASP A 112 16.57 -11.42 15.58
N GLU A 113 17.82 -11.08 15.27
CA GLU A 113 18.22 -9.69 15.01
C GLU A 113 17.45 -9.06 13.83
N SER A 114 17.10 -9.86 12.81
CA SER A 114 16.37 -9.38 11.63
C SER A 114 14.99 -8.79 11.93
N VAL A 115 14.37 -9.13 13.06
CA VAL A 115 13.04 -8.64 13.43
C VAL A 115 13.08 -7.43 14.39
N GLN A 116 14.25 -7.04 14.89
CA GLN A 116 14.39 -6.00 15.92
C GLN A 116 14.13 -4.57 15.41
N THR A 117 14.24 -4.31 14.10
CA THR A 117 14.02 -2.97 13.56
C THR A 117 12.57 -2.52 13.72
N LYS A 118 12.35 -1.23 14.02
CA LYS A 118 11.01 -0.61 14.03
C LYS A 118 10.64 0.01 12.68
N GLU A 119 11.55 -0.03 11.71
CA GLU A 119 11.30 0.42 10.35
C GLU A 119 10.19 -0.41 9.70
N ASP A 120 9.38 0.24 8.87
CA ASP A 120 8.24 -0.35 8.17
C ASP A 120 7.23 -1.07 9.07
N SER A 121 6.98 -0.56 10.28
CA SER A 121 5.88 -1.04 11.14
C SER A 121 4.51 -0.75 10.51
N PHE A 122 3.39 -1.04 11.20
CA PHE A 122 2.06 -0.92 10.59
C PHE A 122 1.86 0.50 9.99
N PRO A 123 1.43 0.63 8.73
CA PRO A 123 1.42 1.92 8.07
C PRO A 123 0.44 2.87 8.76
N LEU A 124 0.84 4.12 8.94
CA LEU A 124 0.08 5.19 9.62
C LEU A 124 0.00 5.09 11.13
N LEU A 125 0.28 3.96 11.80
CA LEU A 125 0.30 3.95 13.26
C LEU A 125 1.37 4.91 13.78
N ARG A 126 1.02 5.68 14.81
CA ARG A 126 1.97 6.55 15.50
C ARG A 126 3.17 5.73 16.01
N ARG A 127 4.36 6.34 16.00
CA ARG A 127 5.64 5.63 16.26
C ARG A 127 5.72 4.92 17.62
N ASP A 128 4.94 5.35 18.61
CA ASP A 128 4.83 4.73 19.93
C ASP A 128 3.97 3.45 19.92
N ALA A 129 3.03 3.32 18.99
CA ALA A 129 2.17 2.14 18.78
C ALA A 129 2.62 1.24 17.60
N ALA A 130 3.78 1.53 17.01
CA ALA A 130 4.09 1.26 15.61
C ALA A 130 3.73 -0.15 15.07
N SER A 131 3.98 -1.22 15.82
CA SER A 131 3.86 -2.60 15.28
C SER A 131 2.61 -3.36 15.76
N VAL A 132 1.89 -2.88 16.78
CA VAL A 132 0.63 -3.49 17.20
C VAL A 132 -0.31 -2.47 17.85
N PHE A 133 -1.59 -2.53 17.49
CA PHE A 133 -2.63 -1.76 18.17
C PHE A 133 -3.96 -2.50 18.24
N PHE A 134 -4.63 -2.43 19.39
CA PHE A 134 -5.99 -2.93 19.60
C PHE A 134 -6.97 -1.76 19.55
N TRP A 135 -7.71 -1.67 18.45
CA TRP A 135 -8.73 -0.67 18.22
C TRP A 135 -10.10 -1.15 18.73
N SER A 136 -10.39 -0.77 19.98
CA SER A 136 -11.57 -1.21 20.71
C SER A 136 -12.86 -0.56 20.21
N HIS A 137 -13.98 -1.27 20.36
CA HIS A 137 -15.34 -0.73 20.22
C HIS A 137 -16.31 -1.47 21.14
N THR A 138 -17.54 -1.00 21.19
CA THR A 138 -18.66 -1.65 21.90
C THR A 138 -19.82 -2.00 20.98
N SER A 139 -19.64 -1.86 19.66
CA SER A 139 -20.67 -2.21 18.66
C SER A 139 -21.02 -3.70 18.73
N PRO A 140 -22.32 -4.06 18.83
CA PRO A 140 -22.75 -5.43 19.04
C PRO A 140 -22.55 -6.33 17.82
N ASP A 141 -22.33 -7.63 18.07
CA ASP A 141 -22.31 -8.64 16.99
C ASP A 141 -23.72 -9.02 16.53
N GLU A 142 -23.86 -9.37 15.25
CA GLU A 142 -25.12 -9.77 14.65
C GLU A 142 -25.00 -11.07 13.86
N ARG A 143 -26.15 -11.69 13.56
CA ARG A 143 -26.21 -12.87 12.70
C ARG A 143 -26.05 -12.44 11.25
N SER A 144 -25.18 -13.15 10.53
CA SER A 144 -25.02 -13.01 9.08
C SER A 144 -26.34 -13.23 8.37
N LYS A 145 -26.59 -12.44 7.32
CA LYS A 145 -27.73 -12.65 6.39
C LYS A 145 -27.57 -13.95 5.60
N LEU A 146 -26.32 -14.37 5.35
CA LEU A 146 -25.97 -15.64 4.73
C LEU A 146 -25.55 -16.64 5.82
N GLY A 147 -26.48 -17.51 6.23
CA GLY A 147 -26.23 -18.63 7.16
C GLY A 147 -26.25 -18.25 8.64
N SER A 148 -25.89 -19.21 9.51
CA SER A 148 -25.96 -19.06 10.98
C SER A 148 -24.67 -18.49 11.62
N SER A 149 -23.76 -17.91 10.83
CA SER A 149 -22.50 -17.34 11.34
C SER A 149 -22.68 -15.96 11.96
N TRP A 150 -21.67 -15.48 12.69
CA TRP A 150 -21.61 -14.13 13.25
C TRP A 150 -20.86 -13.15 12.34
N GLN A 151 -21.21 -11.86 12.46
CA GLN A 151 -20.55 -10.73 11.81
C GLN A 151 -20.65 -9.47 12.70
N ASN A 152 -19.80 -8.47 12.42
CA ASN A 152 -19.78 -7.17 13.06
C ASN A 152 -19.50 -6.10 12.00
N VAL A 153 -20.51 -5.27 11.75
CA VAL A 153 -20.49 -4.24 10.69
C VAL A 153 -19.47 -3.15 10.99
N GLU A 154 -19.35 -2.74 12.26
CA GLU A 154 -18.39 -1.71 12.67
C GLU A 154 -16.95 -2.18 12.43
N GLU A 155 -16.63 -3.41 12.84
CA GLU A 155 -15.31 -3.98 12.57
C GLU A 155 -15.03 -4.08 11.07
N ALA A 156 -15.99 -4.55 10.27
CA ALA A 156 -15.82 -4.69 8.83
C ALA A 156 -15.56 -3.35 8.14
N ASN A 157 -16.29 -2.30 8.54
CA ASN A 157 -16.08 -0.93 8.05
C ASN A 157 -14.70 -0.39 8.44
N ARG A 158 -14.27 -0.59 9.69
CA ARG A 158 -12.92 -0.18 10.15
C ARG A 158 -11.81 -0.90 9.37
N MET A 159 -11.96 -2.20 9.11
CA MET A 159 -10.99 -2.96 8.32
C MET A 159 -10.82 -2.38 6.92
N VAL A 160 -11.93 -2.18 6.20
CA VAL A 160 -11.90 -1.70 4.81
C VAL A 160 -11.50 -0.23 4.74
N GLY A 161 -12.00 0.61 5.64
CA GLY A 161 -11.63 2.02 5.74
C GLY A 161 -10.14 2.21 6.00
N LEU A 162 -9.56 1.43 6.93
CA LEU A 162 -8.13 1.53 7.25
C LEU A 162 -7.28 1.10 6.06
N LEU A 163 -7.67 0.02 5.39
CA LEU A 163 -6.99 -0.47 4.20
C LEU A 163 -7.02 0.57 3.06
N ARG A 164 -8.16 1.24 2.83
CA ARG A 164 -8.28 2.34 1.86
C ARG A 164 -7.36 3.49 2.22
N LEU A 165 -7.43 3.97 3.46
CA LEU A 165 -6.63 5.11 3.92
C LEU A 165 -5.13 4.82 3.76
N VAL A 166 -4.67 3.62 4.13
CA VAL A 166 -3.26 3.22 3.94
C VAL A 166 -2.88 3.28 2.47
N LYS A 167 -3.72 2.78 1.56
CA LYS A 167 -3.41 2.82 0.12
C LYS A 167 -3.37 4.25 -0.44
N GLU A 168 -4.25 5.12 0.03
CA GLU A 168 -4.31 6.53 -0.40
C GLU A 168 -3.13 7.35 0.13
N THR A 169 -2.60 6.99 1.29
CA THR A 169 -1.62 7.82 2.01
C THR A 169 -0.19 7.28 1.96
N THR A 170 0.00 6.00 1.63
CA THR A 170 1.31 5.33 1.65
C THR A 170 1.61 4.67 0.30
N SER A 171 2.85 4.21 0.11
CA SER A 171 3.24 3.40 -1.04
C SER A 171 3.03 1.89 -0.81
N VAL A 172 2.34 1.50 0.26
CA VAL A 172 2.12 0.10 0.58
C VAL A 172 1.04 -0.47 -0.33
N GLU A 173 1.31 -1.63 -0.91
CA GLU A 173 0.39 -2.33 -1.81
C GLU A 173 -0.60 -3.21 -1.03
N TYR A 174 -1.78 -3.44 -1.61
CA TYR A 174 -2.78 -4.34 -1.00
C TYR A 174 -2.24 -5.76 -0.80
N ASP A 175 -1.27 -6.16 -1.62
CA ASP A 175 -0.63 -7.48 -1.61
C ASP A 175 0.11 -7.76 -0.30
N ASP A 176 0.51 -6.71 0.42
CA ASP A 176 1.19 -6.79 1.72
C ASP A 176 0.24 -7.04 2.90
N PHE A 177 -1.07 -6.99 2.66
CA PHE A 177 -2.10 -7.12 3.69
C PHE A 177 -2.79 -8.48 3.69
N ALA A 178 -3.07 -8.97 4.91
CA ALA A 178 -4.07 -9.99 5.17
C ALA A 178 -5.16 -9.49 6.12
N LEU A 179 -6.41 -9.72 5.74
CA LEU A 179 -7.61 -9.50 6.52
C LEU A 179 -8.05 -10.82 7.11
N LEU A 180 -7.95 -10.96 8.43
CA LEU A 180 -8.25 -12.19 9.13
C LEU A 180 -9.52 -12.05 9.96
N VAL A 181 -10.37 -13.06 9.84
CA VAL A 181 -11.65 -13.12 10.55
C VAL A 181 -11.91 -14.53 11.10
N PRO A 182 -12.51 -14.69 12.29
CA PRO A 182 -12.80 -16.01 12.85
C PRO A 182 -14.09 -16.63 12.29
N TYR A 183 -14.96 -15.82 11.68
CA TYR A 183 -16.30 -16.23 11.25
C TYR A 183 -16.51 -16.05 9.75
N SER A 184 -17.12 -17.05 9.12
CA SER A 184 -17.45 -17.00 7.69
C SER A 184 -18.44 -15.86 7.35
N GLY A 185 -19.36 -15.53 8.26
CA GLY A 185 -20.27 -14.39 8.14
C GLY A 185 -19.51 -13.08 7.94
N GLN A 186 -18.59 -12.78 8.86
CA GLN A 186 -17.68 -11.63 8.73
C GLN A 186 -16.87 -11.66 7.43
N LYS A 187 -16.41 -12.84 7.00
CA LYS A 187 -15.68 -12.98 5.73
C LYS A 187 -16.52 -12.54 4.53
N TRP A 188 -17.80 -12.90 4.49
CA TRP A 188 -18.71 -12.49 3.41
C TRP A 188 -18.95 -10.98 3.44
N LEU A 189 -19.25 -10.43 4.61
CA LEU A 189 -19.47 -8.99 4.77
C LEU A 189 -18.24 -8.17 4.34
N VAL A 190 -17.04 -8.54 4.79
CA VAL A 190 -15.80 -7.85 4.41
C VAL A 190 -15.55 -7.99 2.90
N ARG A 191 -15.84 -9.16 2.30
CA ARG A 191 -15.73 -9.34 0.84
C ARG A 191 -16.64 -8.37 0.09
N ASP A 192 -17.88 -8.20 0.52
CA ASP A 192 -18.84 -7.32 -0.14
C ASP A 192 -18.38 -5.86 -0.04
N LEU A 193 -17.94 -5.41 1.13
CA LEU A 193 -17.39 -4.06 1.33
C LEU A 193 -16.12 -3.80 0.50
N LEU A 194 -15.26 -4.80 0.33
CA LEU A 194 -14.08 -4.70 -0.55
C LEU A 194 -14.47 -4.58 -2.03
N ASN A 195 -15.50 -5.31 -2.46
CA ASN A 195 -16.02 -5.20 -3.82
C ASN A 195 -16.61 -3.81 -4.08
N GLU A 196 -17.41 -3.28 -3.14
CA GLU A 196 -17.93 -1.91 -3.19
C GLU A 196 -16.81 -0.87 -3.19
N ALA A 197 -15.73 -1.14 -2.45
CA ALA A 197 -14.52 -0.33 -2.44
C ALA A 197 -13.70 -0.37 -3.74
N ARG A 198 -14.00 -1.33 -4.63
CA ARG A 198 -13.13 -1.72 -5.74
C ARG A 198 -11.70 -2.08 -5.29
N ILE A 199 -11.57 -2.68 -4.10
CA ILE A 199 -10.29 -3.21 -3.62
C ILE A 199 -10.14 -4.65 -4.15
N PRO A 200 -9.08 -4.95 -4.92
CA PRO A 200 -8.88 -6.27 -5.48
C PRO A 200 -8.57 -7.29 -4.38
N LEU A 201 -9.23 -8.44 -4.44
CA LEU A 201 -8.94 -9.61 -3.61
C LEU A 201 -7.92 -10.51 -4.31
N ARG A 202 -6.97 -11.05 -3.53
CA ARG A 202 -6.08 -12.10 -4.01
C ARG A 202 -6.90 -13.33 -4.42
N SER A 203 -6.64 -13.85 -5.61
CA SER A 203 -7.42 -14.94 -6.21
C SER A 203 -6.51 -15.94 -6.91
N LYS A 204 -7.06 -17.06 -7.38
CA LYS A 204 -6.28 -18.02 -8.18
C LYS A 204 -5.82 -17.43 -9.52
N GLN A 205 -6.60 -16.49 -10.07
CA GLN A 205 -6.30 -15.80 -11.33
C GLN A 205 -5.28 -14.67 -11.12
N SER A 206 -5.22 -14.09 -9.92
CA SER A 206 -4.29 -13.03 -9.51
C SER A 206 -3.57 -13.44 -8.21
N PRO A 207 -2.70 -14.46 -8.24
CA PRO A 207 -2.13 -15.04 -7.02
C PRO A 207 -1.18 -14.08 -6.30
N THR A 208 -0.61 -13.11 -7.02
CA THR A 208 0.34 -12.13 -6.50
C THR A 208 -0.28 -10.76 -6.26
N SER A 209 -1.54 -10.53 -6.65
CA SER A 209 -2.16 -9.20 -6.62
C SER A 209 -3.54 -9.22 -5.93
N GLY A 210 -3.73 -8.26 -5.03
CA GLY A 210 -4.89 -8.07 -4.19
C GLY A 210 -4.63 -8.39 -2.71
N VAL A 211 -5.51 -7.87 -1.86
CA VAL A 211 -5.51 -8.17 -0.42
C VAL A 211 -5.96 -9.60 -0.15
N THR A 212 -5.31 -10.27 0.79
CA THR A 212 -5.73 -11.62 1.20
C THR A 212 -6.85 -11.53 2.22
N LEU A 213 -8.00 -12.17 1.96
CA LEU A 213 -9.11 -12.27 2.90
C LEU A 213 -9.35 -13.74 3.27
N SER A 214 -9.05 -14.10 4.52
CA SER A 214 -9.14 -15.49 4.98
C SER A 214 -9.72 -15.62 6.38
N THR A 215 -10.19 -16.84 6.67
CA THR A 215 -10.48 -17.21 8.05
C THR A 215 -9.18 -17.58 8.76
N VAL A 216 -9.09 -17.34 10.07
CA VAL A 216 -7.90 -17.71 10.87
C VAL A 216 -7.50 -19.17 10.63
N ASP A 217 -8.46 -20.10 10.68
CA ASP A 217 -8.20 -21.53 10.47
C ASP A 217 -7.61 -21.85 9.08
N LYS A 218 -7.95 -21.06 8.05
CA LYS A 218 -7.48 -21.28 6.67
C LYS A 218 -6.18 -20.55 6.34
N PHE A 219 -5.70 -19.70 7.25
CA PHE A 219 -4.48 -18.91 7.08
C PHE A 219 -3.33 -19.48 7.94
N GLN A 220 -3.50 -20.70 8.48
CA GLN A 220 -2.39 -21.42 9.10
C GLN A 220 -1.32 -21.71 8.06
N GLY A 221 -0.05 -21.69 8.50
CA GLY A 221 1.13 -21.77 7.63
C GLY A 221 1.45 -20.45 6.91
N ASP A 222 0.43 -19.66 6.54
CA ASP A 222 0.60 -18.39 5.85
C ASP A 222 1.02 -17.24 6.78
N GLU A 223 1.57 -16.18 6.18
CA GLU A 223 1.99 -14.94 6.82
C GLU A 223 1.77 -13.72 5.92
N ALA A 224 1.65 -12.53 6.51
CA ALA A 224 1.57 -11.27 5.79
C ALA A 224 2.42 -10.19 6.45
N LYS A 225 2.85 -9.16 5.70
CA LYS A 225 3.57 -8.02 6.29
C LYS A 225 2.69 -7.32 7.32
N PHE A 226 1.44 -7.03 6.93
CA PHE A 226 0.46 -6.35 7.75
C PHE A 226 -0.81 -7.19 7.88
N VAL A 227 -1.33 -7.30 9.10
CA VAL A 227 -2.59 -8.00 9.37
C VAL A 227 -3.57 -7.06 10.01
N ILE A 228 -4.81 -7.07 9.53
CA ILE A 228 -5.95 -6.49 10.24
C ILE A 228 -6.84 -7.66 10.67
N LEU A 229 -6.96 -7.86 11.97
CA LEU A 229 -7.68 -8.96 12.60
C LEU A 229 -8.99 -8.43 13.20
N SER A 230 -10.12 -8.95 12.76
CA SER A 230 -11.44 -8.68 13.36
C SER A 230 -11.83 -9.84 14.27
N LEU A 231 -12.21 -9.55 15.51
CA LEU A 231 -12.60 -10.55 16.52
C LEU A 231 -14.12 -10.83 16.52
N VAL A 232 -14.91 -9.92 15.95
CA VAL A 232 -16.35 -10.00 15.65
C VAL A 232 -17.25 -9.94 16.87
N ARG A 233 -17.02 -10.78 17.88
CA ARG A 233 -17.97 -10.96 18.98
C ARG A 233 -18.06 -9.69 19.82
N SER A 234 -19.28 -9.37 20.24
CA SER A 234 -19.61 -8.25 21.14
C SER A 234 -21.06 -8.40 21.60
N ASN A 235 -21.27 -9.11 22.72
CA ASN A 235 -22.61 -9.44 23.22
C ASN A 235 -22.71 -9.37 24.75
N ALA A 236 -23.95 -9.22 25.21
CA ALA A 236 -24.30 -9.13 26.62
C ALA A 236 -23.94 -10.40 27.42
N GLU A 237 -23.99 -11.57 26.79
CA GLU A 237 -23.71 -12.85 27.46
C GLU A 237 -22.19 -13.10 27.68
N GLY A 238 -21.31 -12.26 27.15
CA GLY A 238 -19.86 -12.44 27.27
C GLY A 238 -19.32 -13.67 26.53
N LYS A 239 -20.07 -14.19 25.54
CA LYS A 239 -19.70 -15.41 24.80
C LYS A 239 -18.77 -15.07 23.66
N ILE A 240 -17.50 -15.46 23.77
CA ILE A 240 -16.48 -15.20 22.73
C ILE A 240 -16.32 -16.33 21.71
N GLY A 241 -16.94 -17.50 21.94
CA GLY A 241 -17.03 -18.58 20.93
C GLY A 241 -15.66 -19.03 20.40
N PHE A 242 -15.39 -18.78 19.11
CA PHE A 242 -14.15 -19.16 18.42
C PHE A 242 -12.90 -18.71 19.19
N LEU A 243 -12.96 -17.51 19.77
CA LEU A 243 -11.84 -16.87 20.47
C LEU A 243 -11.52 -17.50 21.83
N SER A 244 -12.36 -18.42 22.33
CA SER A 244 -12.10 -19.14 23.59
C SER A 244 -11.04 -20.23 23.46
N LYS A 245 -10.74 -20.67 22.23
CA LYS A 245 -9.72 -21.69 21.96
C LYS A 245 -8.36 -21.02 21.84
N GLU A 246 -7.47 -21.28 22.80
CA GLU A 246 -6.13 -20.72 22.87
C GLU A 246 -5.35 -20.94 21.57
N ASN A 247 -5.33 -22.17 21.05
CA ASN A 247 -4.68 -22.55 19.79
C ASN A 247 -5.03 -21.64 18.60
N ARG A 248 -6.31 -21.24 18.48
CA ARG A 248 -6.79 -20.39 17.38
C ARG A 248 -6.38 -18.94 17.54
N MET A 249 -6.34 -18.47 18.77
CA MET A 249 -5.87 -17.13 19.10
C MET A 249 -4.36 -17.03 18.90
N THR A 250 -3.57 -18.04 19.29
CA THR A 250 -2.14 -18.14 18.96
C THR A 250 -1.92 -17.99 17.46
N VAL A 251 -2.71 -18.69 16.64
CA VAL A 251 -2.65 -18.55 15.19
C VAL A 251 -3.00 -17.12 14.77
N ALA A 252 -4.15 -16.59 15.19
CA ALA A 252 -4.62 -15.27 14.81
C ALA A 252 -3.61 -14.14 15.11
N LEU A 253 -2.93 -14.20 16.27
CA LEU A 253 -1.99 -13.18 16.73
C LEU A 253 -0.59 -13.31 16.10
N SER A 254 -0.25 -14.47 15.50
CA SER A 254 1.10 -14.78 15.01
C SER A 254 1.29 -14.70 13.47
N ARG A 255 0.29 -14.19 12.74
CA ARG A 255 0.32 -14.11 11.27
C ARG A 255 1.02 -12.86 10.72
N ALA A 256 1.17 -11.84 11.54
CA ALA A 256 1.71 -10.54 11.15
C ALA A 256 3.23 -10.50 11.29
N ARG A 257 3.93 -10.06 10.25
CA ARG A 257 5.39 -9.88 10.32
C ARG A 257 5.78 -8.53 10.91
N ARG A 258 5.17 -7.45 10.40
CA ARG A 258 5.59 -6.06 10.67
C ARG A 258 4.57 -5.26 11.46
N GLY A 259 3.29 -5.50 11.23
CA GLY A 259 2.22 -4.74 11.86
C GLY A 259 0.94 -5.54 12.05
N LEU A 260 0.32 -5.41 13.22
CA LEU A 260 -0.95 -6.03 13.56
C LEU A 260 -1.94 -5.00 14.11
N VAL A 261 -3.09 -4.84 13.46
CA VAL A 261 -4.22 -4.09 14.04
C VAL A 261 -5.32 -5.09 14.40
N ILE A 262 -5.75 -5.07 15.66
CA ILE A 262 -6.80 -5.92 16.20
C ILE A 262 -8.06 -5.07 16.41
N LEU A 263 -9.21 -5.54 15.96
CA LEU A 263 -10.51 -4.92 16.14
C LEU A 263 -11.36 -5.83 17.02
N GLY A 264 -11.98 -5.28 18.07
CA GLY A 264 -12.89 -6.06 18.91
C GLY A 264 -13.42 -5.31 20.13
N ASP A 265 -14.25 -5.99 20.91
CA ASP A 265 -14.75 -5.51 22.20
C ASP A 265 -13.85 -5.97 23.36
N VAL A 266 -13.03 -5.05 23.88
CA VAL A 266 -12.13 -5.30 25.01
C VAL A 266 -12.90 -5.68 26.27
N ASP A 267 -14.06 -5.05 26.52
CA ASP A 267 -14.86 -5.35 27.71
C ASP A 267 -15.44 -6.76 27.62
N GLN A 268 -15.85 -7.21 26.43
CA GLN A 268 -16.27 -8.59 26.24
C GLN A 268 -15.12 -9.58 26.48
N LEU A 269 -13.92 -9.29 25.98
CA LEU A 269 -12.75 -10.15 26.21
C LEU A 269 -12.35 -10.19 27.69
N ARG A 270 -12.47 -9.07 28.42
CA ARG A 270 -12.26 -9.02 29.88
C ARG A 270 -13.27 -9.85 30.66
N ARG A 271 -14.55 -9.81 30.24
CA ARG A 271 -15.62 -10.64 30.82
C ARG A 271 -15.47 -12.12 30.48
N ALA A 272 -14.80 -12.45 29.39
CA ALA A 272 -14.59 -13.82 28.98
C ALA A 272 -13.66 -14.57 29.96
N LYS A 273 -13.96 -15.86 30.17
CA LYS A 273 -13.13 -16.76 30.99
C LYS A 273 -11.91 -17.25 30.20
N SER A 274 -11.05 -16.33 29.73
CA SER A 274 -9.79 -16.66 29.06
C SER A 274 -8.62 -15.95 29.77
N SER A 275 -7.67 -16.72 30.30
CA SER A 275 -6.45 -16.20 30.92
C SER A 275 -5.56 -15.49 29.91
N HIS A 276 -5.45 -16.03 28.71
CA HIS A 276 -4.58 -15.49 27.69
C HIS A 276 -5.09 -14.13 27.16
N TRP A 277 -6.39 -14.00 26.85
CA TRP A 277 -6.93 -12.69 26.42
C TRP A 277 -6.75 -11.61 27.47
N ARG A 278 -6.92 -11.96 28.76
CA ARG A 278 -6.67 -11.04 29.86
C ARG A 278 -5.23 -10.54 29.84
N ARG A 279 -4.27 -11.45 29.71
CA ARG A 279 -2.85 -11.12 29.62
C ARG A 279 -2.54 -10.23 28.41
N VAL A 280 -3.05 -10.59 27.23
CA VAL A 280 -2.87 -9.80 25.99
C VAL A 280 -3.37 -8.37 26.18
N ILE A 281 -4.55 -8.20 26.79
CA ILE A 281 -5.12 -6.88 27.09
C ILE A 281 -4.24 -6.11 28.08
N GLU A 282 -3.83 -6.74 29.19
CA GLU A 282 -2.96 -6.12 30.19
C GLU A 282 -1.61 -5.69 29.60
N GLN A 283 -1.02 -6.50 28.72
CA GLN A 283 0.21 -6.17 28.02
C GLN A 283 0.03 -4.97 27.09
N LEU A 284 -1.02 -4.96 26.26
CA LEU A 284 -1.30 -3.88 25.33
C LEU A 284 -1.60 -2.56 26.07
N GLU A 285 -2.32 -2.62 27.19
CA GLU A 285 -2.59 -1.45 28.02
C GLU A 285 -1.34 -0.86 28.64
N ARG A 286 -0.48 -1.72 29.20
CA ARG A 286 0.81 -1.30 29.77
C ARG A 286 1.67 -0.57 28.74
N HIS A 287 1.59 -0.98 27.47
CA HIS A 287 2.34 -0.39 26.36
C HIS A 287 1.59 0.73 25.62
N LYS A 288 0.39 1.13 26.08
CA LYS A 288 -0.48 2.13 25.41
C LYS A 288 -0.85 1.76 23.96
N GLN A 289 -0.97 0.47 23.69
CA GLN A 289 -1.31 -0.12 22.39
C GLN A 289 -2.78 -0.59 22.33
N LEU A 290 -3.63 -0.05 23.19
CA LEU A 290 -5.05 -0.38 23.27
C LEU A 290 -5.85 0.92 23.49
N GLY A 291 -6.92 1.11 22.72
CA GLY A 291 -7.80 2.24 22.90
C GLY A 291 -9.01 2.23 21.96
N ALA A 292 -10.01 3.04 22.29
CA ALA A 292 -11.19 3.23 21.44
C ALA A 292 -10.88 4.03 20.17
N HIS A 293 -9.77 4.78 20.16
CA HIS A 293 -9.32 5.57 19.03
C HIS A 293 -8.01 5.01 18.49
N LEU A 294 -7.93 4.80 17.18
CA LEU A 294 -6.73 4.41 16.47
C LEU A 294 -5.83 5.64 16.26
N PRO A 295 -4.65 5.71 16.90
CA PRO A 295 -3.74 6.84 16.72
C PRO A 295 -3.00 6.70 15.41
N ILE A 296 -3.31 7.58 14.46
CA ILE A 296 -2.67 7.62 13.15
C ILE A 296 -1.89 8.92 12.93
N GLU A 297 -0.78 8.83 12.21
CA GLU A 297 0.08 9.95 11.81
C GLU A 297 0.30 9.95 10.29
N CYS A 298 0.38 11.15 9.70
CA CYS A 298 0.76 11.27 8.30
C CYS A 298 2.23 10.87 8.12
N PRO A 299 2.55 9.95 7.19
CA PRO A 299 3.91 9.46 7.01
C PRO A 299 4.87 10.55 6.47
N ARG A 300 4.33 11.65 5.92
CA ARG A 300 5.12 12.81 5.47
C ARG A 300 5.15 13.96 6.45
N HIS A 301 4.05 14.17 7.17
CA HIS A 301 3.88 15.31 8.08
C HIS A 301 3.60 14.76 9.48
N PRO A 302 4.62 14.40 10.27
CA PRO A 302 4.43 13.82 11.60
C PRO A 302 3.64 14.71 12.57
N VAL A 303 3.53 16.01 12.27
CA VAL A 303 2.67 16.96 13.01
C VAL A 303 1.17 16.76 12.74
N SER A 304 0.81 16.14 11.61
CA SER A 304 -0.57 15.81 11.27
C SER A 304 -0.92 14.43 11.83
N THR A 305 -1.51 14.44 13.02
CA THR A 305 -2.00 13.25 13.72
C THR A 305 -3.52 13.27 13.85
N LYS A 306 -4.15 12.10 13.87
CA LYS A 306 -5.58 11.93 14.13
C LYS A 306 -5.80 10.71 15.03
N ASP A 307 -6.76 10.79 15.92
CA ASP A 307 -7.21 9.66 16.74
C ASP A 307 -8.60 9.25 16.22
N CYS A 308 -8.69 8.11 15.52
CA CYS A 308 -9.90 7.71 14.80
C CYS A 308 -10.75 6.73 15.61
N ALA A 309 -11.99 7.09 15.96
CA ALA A 309 -12.89 6.21 16.68
C ALA A 309 -13.56 5.19 15.74
N THR A 310 -14.02 5.64 14.57
CA THR A 310 -14.75 4.81 13.59
C THR A 310 -14.13 4.88 12.20
N ALA A 311 -14.71 4.16 11.23
CA ALA A 311 -14.28 4.23 9.84
C ALA A 311 -14.51 5.62 9.21
N ASP A 312 -15.51 6.37 9.65
CA ASP A 312 -15.80 7.72 9.13
C ASP A 312 -14.71 8.72 9.51
N ASP A 313 -13.98 8.44 10.59
CA ASP A 313 -12.81 9.23 10.98
C ASP A 313 -11.59 8.97 10.09
N LEU A 314 -11.57 7.94 9.25
CA LEU A 314 -10.44 7.58 8.40
C LEU A 314 -10.38 8.37 7.09
N VAL A 315 -10.68 9.67 7.16
CA VAL A 315 -10.64 10.61 6.04
C VAL A 315 -9.84 11.85 6.40
N ASN A 316 -9.28 12.51 5.38
CA ASN A 316 -8.56 13.78 5.52
C ASN A 316 -7.47 13.75 6.61
N LEU A 317 -6.66 12.67 6.67
CA LEU A 317 -5.59 12.51 7.65
C LEU A 317 -4.64 13.71 7.70
N CYS A 318 -4.35 14.33 6.56
CA CYS A 318 -3.39 15.42 6.46
C CYS A 318 -3.96 16.58 5.64
N THR A 319 -3.99 17.77 6.25
CA THR A 319 -4.40 19.03 5.62
C THR A 319 -3.21 19.89 5.16
N GLU A 320 -2.00 19.52 5.55
CA GLU A 320 -0.77 20.20 5.14
C GLU A 320 -0.55 20.18 3.63
N VAL A 321 0.21 21.16 3.14
CA VAL A 321 0.59 21.25 1.73
C VAL A 321 1.58 20.15 1.39
N CYS A 322 1.37 19.47 0.25
CA CYS A 322 2.17 18.32 -0.20
C CYS A 322 3.68 18.64 -0.29
N GLY A 323 4.05 19.79 -0.86
CA GLY A 323 5.42 20.30 -0.86
C GLY A 323 6.44 19.52 -1.69
N ARG A 324 6.09 18.33 -2.23
CA ARG A 324 6.99 17.53 -3.07
C ARG A 324 7.24 18.20 -4.43
N PRO A 325 8.42 17.98 -5.04
CA PRO A 325 8.64 18.36 -6.44
C PRO A 325 7.57 17.74 -7.34
N LEU A 326 7.02 18.51 -8.28
CA LEU A 326 6.01 18.02 -9.22
C LEU A 326 6.57 17.00 -10.23
N SER A 327 7.89 16.99 -10.44
CA SER A 327 8.62 15.95 -11.17
C SER A 327 10.11 16.04 -10.85
N ASP A 328 10.89 14.99 -11.18
CA ASP A 328 12.35 14.98 -11.00
C ASP A 328 13.07 16.09 -11.78
N HIS A 329 12.41 16.64 -12.79
CA HIS A 329 12.94 17.71 -13.62
C HIS A 329 12.33 19.07 -13.26
N CYS A 330 11.50 19.19 -12.22
CA CYS A 330 10.77 20.41 -11.89
C CYS A 330 11.05 20.84 -10.43
N GLU A 331 11.66 22.01 -10.26
CA GLU A 331 11.95 22.57 -8.92
C GLU A 331 10.71 23.16 -8.21
N HIS A 332 9.56 23.22 -8.90
CA HIS A 332 8.32 23.71 -8.30
C HIS A 332 7.68 22.66 -7.38
N LYS A 333 7.36 23.10 -6.16
CA LYS A 333 6.68 22.29 -5.14
C LYS A 333 5.19 22.17 -5.44
N CYS A 334 4.63 21.00 -5.18
CA CYS A 334 3.21 20.70 -5.33
C CYS A 334 2.39 21.53 -4.32
N PRO A 335 1.46 22.38 -4.79
CA PRO A 335 0.63 23.22 -3.92
C PRO A 335 -0.61 22.49 -3.38
N SER A 336 -0.89 21.27 -3.86
CA SER A 336 -2.05 20.49 -3.43
C SER A 336 -1.94 20.06 -1.97
N LYS A 337 -3.08 19.71 -1.36
CA LYS A 337 -3.11 19.04 -0.05
C LYS A 337 -2.34 17.72 -0.11
N CYS A 338 -1.69 17.36 0.99
CA CYS A 338 -1.01 16.08 1.12
C CYS A 338 -1.95 14.91 0.79
N HIS A 339 -1.42 13.87 0.16
CA HIS A 339 -2.14 12.69 -0.34
C HIS A 339 -3.23 12.95 -1.41
N HIS A 340 -3.40 14.21 -1.83
CA HIS A 340 -4.18 14.60 -3.01
C HIS A 340 -3.27 15.14 -4.12
N HIS A 341 -2.07 14.54 -4.23
CA HIS A 341 -1.11 14.90 -5.27
C HIS A 341 -1.73 14.60 -6.63
N ILE A 342 -1.92 15.64 -7.42
CA ILE A 342 -2.28 15.46 -8.82
C ILE A 342 -0.95 15.38 -9.55
N ASP A 343 -0.67 14.26 -10.23
CA ASP A 343 0.40 14.09 -11.24
C ASP A 343 0.11 14.99 -12.46
N SER A 344 -0.14 16.25 -12.20
CA SER A 344 -0.48 17.27 -13.16
C SER A 344 0.79 17.97 -13.56
N ARG A 345 0.93 18.11 -14.87
CA ARG A 345 2.00 18.87 -15.50
C ARG A 345 2.12 20.25 -14.84
N CYS A 346 3.33 20.56 -14.37
CA CYS A 346 3.61 21.85 -13.74
C CYS A 346 3.19 23.02 -14.66
N SER A 347 2.27 23.85 -14.16
CA SER A 347 1.75 25.01 -14.88
C SER A 347 2.46 26.32 -14.55
N ALA A 348 3.45 26.29 -13.65
CA ALA A 348 4.28 27.43 -13.31
C ALA A 348 5.15 27.87 -14.51
N PRO A 349 5.54 29.15 -14.60
CA PRO A 349 6.48 29.62 -15.62
C PRO A 349 7.83 28.91 -15.51
N CYS A 350 8.49 28.65 -16.64
CA CYS A 350 9.76 27.89 -16.66
C CYS A 350 10.90 28.59 -15.90
N GLY A 351 10.97 29.92 -15.91
CA GLY A 351 11.99 30.68 -15.19
C GLY A 351 13.43 30.58 -15.73
N LYS A 352 13.75 29.59 -16.59
CA LYS A 352 15.07 29.46 -17.23
C LYS A 352 15.39 30.68 -18.10
N LYS A 353 16.65 31.12 -18.07
CA LYS A 353 17.20 32.09 -19.02
C LYS A 353 17.62 31.37 -20.30
N LEU A 354 17.16 31.87 -21.45
CA LEU A 354 17.57 31.38 -22.76
C LEU A 354 19.00 31.86 -23.08
N ALA A 355 19.63 31.30 -24.12
CA ALA A 355 20.97 31.72 -24.57
C ALA A 355 21.06 33.23 -24.89
N CYS A 356 19.96 33.84 -25.33
CA CYS A 356 19.85 35.29 -25.54
C CYS A 356 19.61 36.10 -24.26
N LEU A 357 19.79 35.50 -23.08
CA LEU A 357 19.58 36.09 -21.73
C LEU A 357 18.14 36.52 -21.41
N HIS A 358 17.20 36.33 -22.33
CA HIS A 358 15.78 36.56 -22.09
C HIS A 358 15.16 35.42 -21.27
N PRO A 359 14.20 35.72 -20.36
CA PRO A 359 13.48 34.68 -19.63
C PRO A 359 12.62 33.86 -20.58
N CYS A 360 12.58 32.54 -20.37
CA CYS A 360 11.68 31.65 -21.08
C CYS A 360 10.21 32.02 -20.79
N SER A 361 9.41 32.16 -21.85
CA SER A 361 7.97 32.44 -21.75
C SER A 361 7.10 31.18 -21.69
N GLY A 362 7.72 29.99 -21.72
CA GLY A 362 7.03 28.70 -21.68
C GLY A 362 6.63 28.28 -20.26
N LYS A 363 5.75 27.29 -20.19
CA LYS A 363 5.41 26.60 -18.94
C LYS A 363 6.53 25.62 -18.57
N CYS A 364 6.73 25.41 -17.27
CA CYS A 364 7.74 24.51 -16.73
C CYS A 364 7.58 23.08 -17.29
N SER A 365 6.36 22.52 -17.26
CA SER A 365 6.07 21.20 -17.84
C SER A 365 6.50 21.07 -19.30
N SER A 366 6.14 22.06 -20.13
CA SER A 366 6.47 22.05 -21.55
C SER A 366 7.97 22.14 -21.83
N CYS A 367 8.76 22.78 -20.96
CA CYS A 367 10.19 22.95 -21.17
C CYS A 367 11.01 21.82 -20.54
N HIS A 368 10.61 21.33 -19.36
CA HIS A 368 11.40 20.38 -18.59
C HIS A 368 11.14 18.93 -19.01
N GLU A 369 9.94 18.59 -19.50
CA GLU A 369 9.68 17.27 -20.14
C GLU A 369 10.47 17.10 -21.44
N ARG A 370 10.69 18.18 -22.20
CA ARG A 370 11.46 18.16 -23.46
C ARG A 370 12.97 18.37 -23.26
N GLY A 371 13.40 18.72 -22.05
CA GLY A 371 14.78 19.12 -21.75
C GLY A 371 15.26 20.42 -22.42
N ILE A 372 14.43 21.07 -23.24
CA ILE A 372 14.78 22.22 -24.08
C ILE A 372 13.64 23.24 -24.05
N CYS A 373 13.98 24.52 -23.90
CA CYS A 373 13.02 25.63 -23.99
C CYS A 373 12.75 26.04 -25.45
N ASP A 374 11.52 26.45 -25.75
CA ASP A 374 11.18 26.97 -27.07
C ASP A 374 11.96 28.26 -27.40
N PRO A 375 12.20 28.57 -28.69
CA PRO A 375 12.96 29.76 -29.08
C PRO A 375 12.34 31.07 -28.60
N CYS A 376 13.20 32.07 -28.35
CA CYS A 376 12.77 33.35 -27.79
C CYS A 376 11.85 34.13 -28.75
N ARG A 377 10.63 34.43 -28.28
CA ARG A 377 9.62 35.24 -29.00
C ARG A 377 9.58 36.71 -28.56
N LYS A 378 10.50 37.14 -27.69
CA LYS A 378 10.54 38.54 -27.24
C LYS A 378 10.85 39.46 -28.41
N SER A 379 10.11 40.57 -28.51
CA SER A 379 10.37 41.57 -29.54
C SER A 379 11.69 42.28 -29.26
N VAL A 380 12.55 42.34 -30.27
CA VAL A 380 13.83 43.06 -30.27
C VAL A 380 13.87 44.01 -31.44
N THR A 381 14.63 45.08 -31.29
CA THR A 381 14.88 46.05 -32.36
C THR A 381 16.23 45.74 -32.97
N VAL A 382 16.27 45.48 -34.28
CA VAL A 382 17.50 45.22 -35.04
C VAL A 382 17.70 46.28 -36.11
N VAL A 383 18.95 46.51 -36.50
CA VAL A 383 19.27 47.39 -37.64
C VAL A 383 18.81 46.70 -38.93
N SER A 384 18.10 47.45 -39.77
CA SER A 384 17.62 46.99 -41.07
C SER A 384 18.77 46.93 -42.08
N PRO A 385 18.94 45.85 -42.86
CA PRO A 385 19.97 45.73 -43.89
C PRO A 385 19.63 46.51 -45.18
N CYS A 386 18.83 47.57 -45.09
CA CYS A 386 18.47 48.44 -46.22
C CYS A 386 19.62 49.39 -46.66
N GLY A 387 20.81 49.27 -46.06
CA GLY A 387 21.99 50.08 -46.36
C GLY A 387 22.03 51.45 -45.67
N VAL A 388 21.20 51.68 -44.64
CA VAL A 388 21.19 52.90 -43.82
C VAL A 388 21.27 52.51 -42.35
N ASP A 389 22.39 52.80 -41.69
CA ASP A 389 22.74 52.28 -40.35
C ASP A 389 21.78 52.66 -39.22
N LYS A 390 20.99 53.74 -39.40
CA LYS A 390 20.04 54.23 -38.39
C LYS A 390 18.64 53.62 -38.51
N HIS A 391 18.33 52.92 -39.61
CA HIS A 391 17.01 52.35 -39.79
C HIS A 391 16.88 51.07 -38.98
N THR A 392 15.88 51.02 -38.10
CA THR A 392 15.65 49.86 -37.23
C THR A 392 14.27 49.27 -37.44
N VAL A 393 14.17 47.94 -37.34
CA VAL A 393 12.89 47.22 -37.43
C VAL A 393 12.68 46.36 -36.18
N LYS A 394 11.42 46.21 -35.78
CA LYS A 394 11.04 45.28 -34.71
C LYS A 394 10.89 43.88 -35.28
N THR A 395 11.61 42.92 -34.72
CA THR A 395 11.47 41.49 -35.03
C THR A 395 11.41 40.68 -33.74
N ILE A 396 11.29 39.36 -33.82
CA ILE A 396 11.39 38.45 -32.68
C ILE A 396 12.85 38.00 -32.51
N CYS A 397 13.30 37.89 -31.25
CA CYS A 397 14.70 37.64 -30.89
C CYS A 397 15.35 36.43 -31.60
N HIS A 398 14.59 35.38 -31.90
CA HIS A 398 15.09 34.20 -32.62
C HIS A 398 15.21 34.39 -34.14
N LYS A 399 14.50 35.38 -34.73
CA LYS A 399 14.53 35.68 -36.17
C LYS A 399 15.11 37.09 -36.39
N GLN A 400 16.41 37.23 -36.16
CA GLN A 400 17.11 38.51 -36.37
C GLN A 400 17.46 38.77 -37.84
N GLU A 401 17.42 37.75 -38.69
CA GLU A 401 17.50 37.91 -40.14
C GLU A 401 16.22 38.56 -40.67
N VAL A 402 16.33 39.85 -40.98
CA VAL A 402 15.26 40.68 -41.53
C VAL A 402 15.61 41.08 -42.96
N SER A 403 14.63 41.11 -43.87
CA SER A 403 14.88 41.52 -45.25
C SER A 403 14.88 43.05 -45.38
N PRO A 404 15.61 43.63 -46.36
CA PRO A 404 15.60 45.07 -46.62
C PRO A 404 14.18 45.63 -46.83
N SER A 405 13.29 44.81 -47.41
CA SER A 405 11.89 45.15 -47.68
C SER A 405 11.01 45.37 -46.43
N MET A 406 11.48 44.98 -45.24
CA MET A 406 10.78 45.19 -43.97
C MET A 406 11.01 46.59 -43.38
N CYS A 407 11.89 47.39 -43.97
CA CYS A 407 12.14 48.75 -43.52
C CYS A 407 10.93 49.65 -43.80
N THR A 408 10.44 50.32 -42.76
CA THR A 408 9.28 51.23 -42.82
C THR A 408 9.66 52.70 -42.96
N PHE A 409 10.96 53.02 -42.96
CA PHE A 409 11.46 54.37 -43.19
C PHE A 409 11.31 54.77 -44.66
N PRO A 410 11.03 56.04 -44.97
CA PRO A 410 11.00 56.54 -46.35
C PRO A 410 12.37 56.45 -47.02
N CYS A 411 12.39 56.19 -48.33
CA CYS A 411 13.63 56.14 -49.11
C CYS A 411 14.22 57.55 -49.28
N GLN A 412 15.49 57.72 -48.93
CA GLN A 412 16.20 59.01 -49.07
C GLN A 412 16.91 59.17 -50.44
N ARG A 413 16.70 58.25 -51.39
CA ARG A 413 17.32 58.34 -52.73
C ARG A 413 16.51 59.24 -53.65
N THR A 414 17.22 59.97 -54.50
CA THR A 414 16.64 60.72 -55.62
C THR A 414 16.57 59.83 -56.86
N ARG A 415 15.45 59.87 -57.60
CA ARG A 415 15.28 59.11 -58.87
C ARG A 415 16.09 59.77 -60.00
N LEU A 416 16.28 59.07 -61.13
CA LEU A 416 16.95 59.61 -62.33
C LEU A 416 16.26 60.87 -62.90
N CYS A 417 14.96 61.04 -62.66
CA CYS A 417 14.22 62.25 -63.02
C CYS A 417 14.34 63.41 -62.02
N ASN A 418 15.33 63.36 -61.11
CA ASN A 418 15.63 64.36 -60.08
C ASN A 418 14.52 64.58 -59.02
N HIS A 419 13.51 63.73 -58.95
CA HIS A 419 12.46 63.75 -57.93
C HIS A 419 12.78 62.80 -56.75
N PRO A 420 12.33 63.11 -55.52
CA PRO A 420 12.51 62.22 -54.36
C PRO A 420 11.74 60.90 -54.53
N CYS A 421 12.33 59.79 -54.07
CA CYS A 421 11.68 58.50 -54.10
C CYS A 421 10.48 58.46 -53.13
N GLN A 422 9.32 58.00 -53.60
CA GLN A 422 8.11 57.85 -52.77
C GLN A 422 7.94 56.44 -52.17
N LEU A 423 8.92 55.56 -52.35
CA LEU A 423 8.89 54.20 -51.80
C LEU A 423 9.54 54.14 -50.42
N LEU A 424 9.27 53.06 -49.71
CA LEU A 424 9.99 52.72 -48.48
C LEU A 424 11.43 52.31 -48.79
N CYS A 425 12.34 52.63 -47.88
CA CYS A 425 13.73 52.22 -47.94
C CYS A 425 13.83 50.68 -48.03
N GLY A 426 14.79 50.15 -48.80
CA GLY A 426 14.94 48.71 -49.03
C GLY A 426 13.99 48.07 -50.05
N LYS A 427 13.02 48.81 -50.60
CA LYS A 427 12.34 48.44 -51.85
C LYS A 427 13.19 48.83 -53.06
N VAL A 428 13.04 48.10 -54.17
CA VAL A 428 13.73 48.40 -55.43
C VAL A 428 13.27 49.78 -55.90
N CYS A 429 14.19 50.75 -55.88
CA CYS A 429 13.96 52.06 -56.44
C CYS A 429 13.99 51.90 -57.97
N GLU A 430 12.83 51.90 -58.61
CA GLU A 430 12.77 51.76 -60.07
C GLU A 430 13.54 52.90 -60.72
N SER A 431 14.38 52.55 -61.68
CA SER A 431 15.12 53.45 -62.58
C SER A 431 14.23 54.16 -63.62
N GLY A 432 12.90 54.09 -63.48
CA GLY A 432 11.93 54.71 -64.40
C GLY A 432 11.51 56.14 -64.02
N ARG A 433 10.80 56.81 -64.94
CA ARG A 433 10.15 58.12 -64.70
C ARG A 433 9.11 58.00 -63.57
N CYS A 434 9.04 58.97 -62.66
CA CYS A 434 8.02 58.98 -61.61
C CYS A 434 6.65 59.44 -62.14
N LYS A 435 5.56 59.20 -61.39
CA LYS A 435 4.20 59.68 -61.74
C LYS A 435 4.16 61.17 -62.09
N LEU A 436 4.91 62.01 -61.37
CA LEU A 436 5.02 63.46 -61.66
C LEU A 436 5.60 63.76 -63.05
N CYS A 437 6.48 62.91 -63.60
CA CYS A 437 6.99 63.07 -64.96
C CYS A 437 5.97 62.58 -66.01
N LEU A 438 5.25 61.50 -65.72
CA LEU A 438 4.18 60.98 -66.59
C LEU A 438 2.99 61.94 -66.70
N GLU A 439 2.77 62.75 -65.67
CA GLU A 439 1.73 63.80 -65.67
C GLU A 439 2.19 65.07 -66.39
N ASN A 440 3.49 65.38 -66.41
CA ASN A 440 4.05 66.56 -67.09
C ASN A 440 4.35 66.34 -68.59
N ASP A 441 4.51 65.10 -69.06
CA ASP A 441 4.71 64.76 -70.49
C ASP A 441 3.41 64.79 -71.34
N LYS A 442 2.31 65.34 -70.80
CA LYS A 442 0.99 65.42 -71.47
C LYS A 442 0.68 66.77 -72.16
N TRP A 443 1.70 67.56 -72.49
CA TRP A 443 1.52 68.85 -73.19
C TRP A 443 2.26 68.87 -74.52
#